data_AF-A0A9X1RKI2-F1
#
_entry.id   AF-A0A9X1RKI2-F1
#
_cell.length_a   1.000
_cell.length_b   1.000
_cell.length_c   1.000
_cell.angle_alpha   90.00
_cell.angle_beta   90.00
_cell.angle_gamma   90.00
#
_symmetry.space_group_name_H-M   'P 1'
#
loop_
_entity.id
_entity.type
_entity.pdbx_description
1 polymer ?
#
loop_
_entity_poly.entity_id
_entity_poly.type
_entity_poly.pdbx_seq_one_letter_code
_entity_poly.pdbx_strand_id
1 'polypeptide(L)'
;MTETTPQSSLRTVQQFSERHPAWTEAALRNLIFKAEARESSRGTIPGNGLIECGAIVRIGRKVLIDEAPFFAWVRAQGQPAHPNPPTAKSSRNKSASNAARAA
;
A
#
# COMPACT_ATOMS: atom_id res chain seq x y z
N MET A 1 24.94 11.00 28.01
CA MET A 1 24.78 10.69 26.58
C MET A 1 23.97 9.41 26.51
N THR A 2 22.67 9.49 26.21
CA THR A 2 21.82 8.30 26.15
C THR A 2 22.10 7.58 24.83
N GLU A 3 22.82 6.47 24.90
CA GLU A 3 22.98 5.56 23.77
C GLU A 3 21.63 4.88 23.52
N THR A 4 20.92 5.32 22.48
CA THR A 4 19.78 4.60 21.94
C THR A 4 20.33 3.34 21.27
N THR A 5 20.43 2.24 22.01
CA THR A 5 20.60 0.92 21.41
C THR A 5 19.55 0.80 20.29
N PRO A 6 19.93 0.53 19.04
CA PRO A 6 18.94 0.27 18.00
C PRO A 6 18.20 -1.00 18.41
N GLN A 7 17.04 -0.81 19.05
CA GLN A 7 16.12 -1.88 19.37
C GLN A 7 15.85 -2.63 18.07
N SER A 8 16.17 -3.92 18.04
CA SER A 8 15.88 -4.77 16.90
C SER A 8 14.41 -4.63 16.53
N SER A 9 14.12 -3.99 15.39
CA SER A 9 12.78 -3.70 14.86
C SER A 9 12.14 -4.91 14.19
N LEU A 10 12.81 -6.06 14.20
CA LEU A 10 12.33 -7.32 13.64
C LEU A 10 11.40 -8.03 14.61
N ARG A 11 10.15 -8.22 14.20
CA ARG A 11 9.11 -8.92 14.97
C ARG A 11 8.54 -10.08 14.19
N THR A 12 8.24 -11.20 14.85
CA THR A 12 7.37 -12.22 14.25
C THR A 12 5.98 -11.65 13.99
N VAL A 13 5.19 -12.31 13.14
CA VAL A 13 3.79 -11.92 12.87
C VAL A 13 2.98 -11.77 14.16
N GLN A 14 3.12 -12.71 15.09
CA GLN A 14 2.44 -12.67 16.39
C GLN A 14 2.88 -11.43 17.18
N GLN A 15 4.19 -11.26 17.41
CA GLN A 15 4.74 -10.14 18.18
C GLN A 15 4.39 -8.77 17.57
N PHE A 16 4.33 -8.68 16.24
CA PHE A 16 3.92 -7.46 15.56
C PHE A 16 2.44 -7.15 15.85
N SER A 17 1.56 -8.15 15.74
CA SER A 17 0.12 -7.97 15.97
C SER A 17 -0.22 -7.64 17.43
N GLU A 18 0.51 -8.23 18.39
CA GLU A 18 0.36 -7.93 19.81
C GLU A 18 0.78 -6.49 20.11
N ARG A 19 1.84 -6.00 19.44
CA ARG A 19 2.34 -4.64 19.64
C ARG A 19 1.54 -3.58 18.89
N HIS A 20 1.01 -3.92 17.72
CA HIS A 20 0.27 -3.02 16.86
C HIS A 20 -1.11 -3.61 16.53
N PRO A 21 -2.09 -3.48 17.45
CA PRO A 21 -3.41 -4.12 17.33
C PRO A 21 -4.22 -3.72 16.08
N ALA A 22 -3.83 -2.64 15.41
CA ALA A 22 -4.38 -2.24 14.12
C ALA A 22 -4.15 -3.30 13.01
N TRP A 23 -3.16 -4.18 13.17
CA TRP A 23 -2.90 -5.28 12.26
C TRP A 23 -3.04 -6.62 12.98
N THR A 24 -4.17 -7.30 12.75
CA THR A 24 -4.35 -8.68 13.22
C THR A 24 -3.36 -9.62 12.52
N GLU A 25 -3.06 -10.76 13.14
CA GLU A 25 -2.19 -11.74 12.49
C GLU A 25 -2.75 -12.21 11.13
N ALA A 26 -4.09 -12.30 11.00
CA ALA A 26 -4.74 -12.63 9.74
C ALA A 26 -4.50 -11.56 8.67
N ALA A 27 -4.57 -10.28 9.04
CA ALA A 27 -4.25 -9.17 8.14
C ALA A 27 -2.78 -9.22 7.70
N LEU A 28 -1.85 -9.44 8.63
CA LEU A 28 -0.42 -9.55 8.35
C LEU A 28 -0.11 -10.74 7.44
N ARG A 29 -0.69 -11.92 7.70
CA ARG A 29 -0.53 -13.10 6.83
C ARG A 29 -1.04 -12.86 5.42
N ASN A 30 -2.18 -12.17 5.28
CA ASN A 30 -2.70 -11.77 3.97
C ASN A 30 -1.76 -10.78 3.25
N LEU A 31 -1.17 -9.82 3.98
CA LEU A 31 -0.18 -8.90 3.42
C LEU A 31 1.09 -9.64 2.98
N ILE A 32 1.59 -10.58 3.77
CA ILE A 32 2.76 -11.40 3.44
C ILE A 32 2.46 -12.28 2.21
N PHE A 33 1.29 -12.91 2.16
CA PHE A 33 0.87 -13.71 1.01
C PHE A 33 0.80 -12.90 -0.29
N LYS A 34 0.36 -11.64 -0.20
CA LYS A 34 0.30 -10.70 -1.33
C LYS A 34 1.63 -10.02 -1.64
N ALA A 35 2.70 -10.32 -0.92
CA ALA A 35 3.98 -9.66 -1.10
C ALA A 35 4.73 -10.16 -2.35
N GLU A 36 4.47 -11.38 -2.78
CA GLU A 36 5.05 -11.96 -4.00
C GLU A 36 4.11 -11.77 -5.20
N ALA A 37 4.70 -11.74 -6.40
CA ALA A 37 3.94 -11.82 -7.64
C ALA A 37 3.24 -13.19 -7.73
N ARG A 38 2.02 -13.21 -8.27
CA ARG A 38 1.20 -14.42 -8.34
C ARG A 38 0.44 -14.50 -9.65
N GLU A 39 0.33 -15.72 -10.17
CA GLU A 39 -0.40 -15.98 -11.42
C GLU A 39 -1.90 -16.06 -11.19
N SER A 40 -2.66 -15.60 -12.18
CA SER A 40 -4.12 -15.69 -12.21
C SER A 40 -4.60 -15.97 -13.63
N SER A 41 -5.87 -16.39 -13.78
CA SER A 41 -6.50 -16.57 -15.09
C SER A 41 -6.54 -15.29 -15.95
N ARG A 42 -6.29 -14.12 -15.36
CA ARG A 42 -6.22 -12.82 -16.03
C ARG A 42 -4.79 -12.29 -16.19
N GLY A 43 -3.78 -13.13 -15.92
CA GLY A 43 -2.36 -12.79 -15.97
C GLY A 43 -1.70 -12.63 -14.59
N THR A 44 -0.46 -12.15 -14.59
CA THR A 44 0.37 -11.97 -13.40
C THR A 44 -0.11 -10.76 -12.58
N ILE A 45 -0.36 -11.00 -11.29
CA ILE A 45 -0.67 -9.96 -10.31
C ILE A 45 0.63 -9.60 -9.60
N PRO A 46 1.06 -8.31 -9.64
CA PRO A 46 2.27 -7.90 -8.95
C PRO A 46 2.13 -8.01 -7.42
N GLY A 47 3.28 -8.13 -6.75
CA GLY A 47 3.36 -8.05 -5.29
C GLY A 47 2.94 -6.68 -4.75
N ASN A 48 2.67 -6.61 -3.45
CA ASN A 48 2.24 -5.37 -2.79
C ASN A 48 3.38 -4.41 -2.40
N GLY A 49 4.64 -4.73 -2.72
CA GLY A 49 5.79 -3.85 -2.44
C GLY A 49 6.48 -4.10 -1.09
N LEU A 50 5.99 -5.03 -0.26
CA LEU A 50 6.54 -5.27 1.08
C LEU A 50 7.90 -5.99 1.08
N ILE A 51 8.19 -6.80 0.06
CA ILE A 51 9.51 -7.43 -0.08
C ILE A 51 10.53 -6.39 -0.54
N GLU A 52 10.13 -5.56 -1.50
CA GLU A 52 10.93 -4.56 -2.18
C GLU A 52 11.36 -3.43 -1.24
N CYS A 53 10.49 -3.03 -0.29
CA CYS A 53 10.85 -2.06 0.73
C CYS A 53 11.65 -2.65 1.91
N GLY A 54 11.90 -3.97 1.93
CA GLY A 54 12.64 -4.64 2.99
C GLY A 54 11.83 -4.90 4.28
N ALA A 55 10.50 -4.80 4.24
CA ALA A 55 9.66 -5.05 5.41
C ALA A 55 9.52 -6.52 5.78
N ILE A 56 9.74 -7.45 4.84
CA ILE A 56 9.63 -8.89 5.08
C ILE A 56 11.01 -9.54 5.06
N VAL A 57 11.41 -10.11 6.20
CA VAL A 57 12.65 -10.87 6.35
C VAL A 57 12.32 -12.35 6.59
N ARG A 58 12.78 -13.22 5.68
CA ARG A 58 12.57 -14.67 5.75
C ARG A 58 13.84 -15.37 6.21
N ILE A 59 13.75 -16.16 7.29
CA ILE A 59 14.85 -16.97 7.82
C ILE A 59 14.33 -18.40 8.02
N GLY A 60 14.61 -19.27 7.05
CA GLY A 60 14.06 -20.62 7.01
C GLY A 60 12.52 -20.59 7.01
N ARG A 61 11.90 -21.21 8.02
CA ARG A 61 10.43 -21.23 8.19
C ARG A 61 9.88 -20.01 8.93
N LYS A 62 10.73 -19.11 9.43
CA LYS A 62 10.31 -17.92 10.17
C LYS A 62 10.15 -16.74 9.23
N VAL A 63 9.06 -16.00 9.43
CA VAL A 63 8.83 -14.69 8.81
C VAL A 63 8.89 -13.62 9.89
N LEU A 64 9.79 -12.66 9.69
CA LEU A 64 9.95 -11.49 10.52
C LEU A 64 9.52 -10.26 9.71
N ILE A 65 8.95 -9.30 10.41
CA ILE A 65 8.52 -8.01 9.89
C ILE A 65 9.43 -6.96 10.50
N ASP A 66 10.07 -6.16 9.66
CA ASP A 66 10.79 -4.98 10.12
C ASP A 66 9.83 -3.79 10.23
N GLU A 67 9.63 -3.31 11.46
CA GLU A 67 8.70 -2.22 11.76
C GLU A 67 8.98 -0.94 10.96
N ALA A 68 10.25 -0.56 10.79
CA ALA A 68 10.62 0.71 10.16
C ALA A 68 10.21 0.78 8.66
N PRO A 69 10.67 -0.12 7.78
CA PRO A 69 10.23 -0.16 6.39
C PRO A 69 8.74 -0.52 6.24
N PHE A 70 8.15 -1.31 7.16
CA PHE A 70 6.71 -1.56 7.14
C PHE A 70 5.91 -0.26 7.32
N PHE A 71 6.24 0.55 8.32
CA PHE A 71 5.54 1.82 8.54
C PHE A 71 5.85 2.86 7.45
N ALA A 72 7.05 2.84 6.87
CA ALA A 72 7.36 3.65 5.70
C ALA A 72 6.45 3.27 4.52
N TRP A 73 6.27 1.97 4.27
CA TRP A 73 5.35 1.45 3.26
C TRP A 73 3.89 1.85 3.55
N VAL A 74 3.41 1.72 4.79
CA VAL A 74 2.04 2.13 5.18
C VAL A 74 1.80 3.61 4.88
N ARG A 75 2.76 4.49 5.23
CA ARG A 75 2.65 5.93 4.96
C ARG A 75 2.58 6.22 3.46
N ALA A 76 3.36 5.50 2.66
CA ALA A 76 3.34 5.64 1.21
C ALA A 76 2.00 5.24 0.57
N GLN A 77 1.23 4.32 1.17
CA GLN A 77 -0.10 3.94 0.66
C GLN A 77 -1.15 5.06 0.81
N GLY A 78 -1.01 5.91 1.83
CA GLY A 78 -1.96 6.99 2.13
C GLY A 78 -1.70 8.27 1.32
N GLN A 79 -0.56 8.37 0.64
CA GLN A 79 -0.27 9.46 -0.27
C GLN A 79 -1.04 9.19 -1.58
N PRO A 80 -2.04 10.01 -1.96
CA PRO A 80 -2.54 9.96 -3.32
C PRO A 80 -1.36 10.22 -4.26
N ALA A 81 -1.22 9.40 -5.30
CA ALA A 81 -0.24 9.65 -6.36
C ALA A 81 -0.50 11.06 -6.92
N HIS A 82 0.33 12.03 -6.53
CA HIS A 82 0.19 13.47 -6.72
C HIS A 82 -1.04 14.16 -6.05
N PRO A 83 -0.85 15.36 -5.44
CA PRO A 83 -1.96 16.30 -5.36
C PRO A 83 -2.32 16.68 -6.80
N ASN A 84 -3.61 16.62 -7.15
CA ASN A 84 -4.13 17.18 -8.40
C ASN A 84 -3.40 18.52 -8.68
N PRO A 85 -2.72 18.71 -9.83
CA PRO A 85 -2.48 20.07 -10.29
C PRO A 85 -3.86 20.74 -10.40
N PRO A 86 -4.00 22.04 -10.09
CA PRO A 86 -5.30 22.70 -10.10
C PRO A 86 -5.94 22.50 -11.48
N THR A 87 -6.94 21.62 -11.55
CA THR A 87 -7.66 21.37 -12.78
C THR A 87 -8.46 22.64 -13.06
N ALA A 88 -8.02 23.36 -14.08
CA ALA A 88 -8.77 24.48 -14.64
C ALA A 88 -10.19 23.98 -14.90
N LYS A 89 -11.16 24.74 -14.36
CA LYS A 89 -12.60 24.48 -14.46
C LYS A 89 -12.94 24.10 -15.91
N SER A 90 -13.36 22.85 -16.12
CA SER A 90 -14.01 22.45 -17.37
C SER A 90 -15.31 23.24 -17.47
N SER A 91 -15.27 24.33 -18.24
CA SER A 91 -16.43 25.11 -18.62
C SER A 91 -17.42 24.19 -19.33
N ARG A 92 -18.49 23.81 -18.62
CA ARG A 92 -19.65 23.18 -19.23
C ARG A 92 -20.36 24.29 -20.00
N ASN A 93 -19.94 24.54 -21.24
CA ASN A 93 -20.61 25.48 -22.12
C ASN A 93 -22.02 24.96 -22.43
N LYS A 94 -23.01 25.67 -21.90
CA LYS A 94 -24.41 25.55 -22.26
C LYS A 94 -24.60 26.32 -23.57
N SER A 95 -24.68 25.61 -24.69
CA SER A 95 -25.18 26.19 -25.95
C SER A 95 -26.50 25.53 -26.29
N ALA A 96 -27.57 26.23 -25.95
CA ALA A 96 -28.84 26.11 -26.65
C ALA A 96 -28.69 26.76 -28.04
N SER A 97 -29.21 26.12 -29.08
CA SER A 97 -29.86 26.84 -30.18
C SER A 97 -30.82 25.92 -30.91
N ASN A 98 -31.89 26.53 -31.35
CA ASN A 98 -33.19 25.99 -31.71
C ASN A 98 -33.32 25.81 -33.23
N ALA A 99 -34.29 24.98 -33.62
CA ALA A 99 -35.16 25.09 -34.80
C ALA A 99 -34.54 25.11 -36.23
N ALA A 100 -35.00 24.19 -37.10
CA ALA A 100 -36.10 24.46 -38.04
C ALA A 100 -36.07 23.53 -39.29
N ARG A 101 -37.30 23.19 -39.76
CA ARG A 101 -37.73 22.87 -41.14
C ARG A 101 -37.25 21.55 -41.78
N ALA A 102 -38.15 20.60 -42.03
CA ALA A 102 -39.15 20.52 -43.12
C ALA A 102 -38.59 19.90 -44.41
N ALA A 103 -39.01 18.66 -44.68
CA ALA A 103 -39.35 18.11 -45.99
C ALA A 103 -40.12 16.80 -45.76
#